data_AF-A0A3B0S4L8-F1
#
_entry.id   AF-A0A3B0S4L8-F1
#
_cell.length_a   1.000
_cell.length_b   1.000
_cell.length_c   1.000
_cell.angle_alpha   90.00
_cell.angle_beta   90.00
_cell.angle_gamma   90.00
#
_symmetry.space_group_name_H-M   'P 1'
#
loop_
_entity.id
_entity.type
_entity.pdbx_description
1 polymer ?
#
loop_
_entity_poly.entity_id
_entity_poly.type
_entity_poly.pdbx_seq_one_letter_code
_entity_poly.pdbx_strand_id
1 'polypeptide(L)' 'MSLVNWGQLLHLASARFSIAPAAFWQLSIWEWQQLLGAQSAAHAGSQNLAQLMGQFPDEIKEETHHE' A
#
# COMPACT_ATOMS: atom_id res chain seq x y z
N MET A 1 -18.42 15.15 0.97
CA MET A 1 -17.59 14.00 0.55
C MET A 1 -17.52 14.01 -0.96
N SER A 2 -16.34 14.28 -1.53
CA SER A 2 -16.13 14.26 -2.97
C SER A 2 -16.39 12.83 -3.48
N LEU A 3 -17.35 12.67 -4.39
CA LEU A 3 -17.55 11.42 -5.13
C LEU A 3 -16.39 11.29 -6.11
N VAL A 4 -15.34 10.61 -5.67
CA VAL A 4 -14.21 10.26 -6.53
C VAL A 4 -14.75 9.53 -7.75
N ASN A 5 -14.63 10.15 -8.93
CA ASN A 5 -15.05 9.55 -10.18
C ASN A 5 -14.01 8.54 -10.64
N TRP A 6 -14.16 7.30 -10.15
CA TRP A 6 -13.25 6.20 -10.42
C TRP A 6 -13.01 5.95 -11.91
N GLY A 7 -14.03 6.15 -12.75
CA GLY A 7 -13.90 6.00 -14.21
C GLY A 7 -12.91 6.99 -14.82
N GLN A 8 -12.92 8.26 -14.37
CA GLN A 8 -11.96 9.27 -14.84
C GLN A 8 -10.54 8.97 -14.37
N LEU A 9 -10.37 8.45 -13.14
CA LEU A 9 -9.05 8.06 -12.64
C LEU A 9 -8.47 6.87 -13.42
N LEU A 10 -9.30 5.87 -13.75
CA LEU A 10 -8.92 4.74 -14.59
C LEU A 10 -8.48 5.18 -15.99
N HIS A 11 -9.25 6.07 -16.62
CA HIS A 11 -8.92 6.60 -17.94
C HIS A 11 -7.61 7.42 -17.93
N LEU A 12 -7.39 8.21 -16.88
CA LEU A 12 -6.13 8.95 -16.71
C LEU A 12 -4.96 8.00 -16.49
N ALA A 13 -5.14 6.93 -15.70
CA ALA A 13 -4.11 5.92 -15.46
C ALA A 13 -3.66 5.24 -16.77
N SER A 14 -4.60 4.79 -17.61
CA SER A 14 -4.28 4.16 -18.89
C SER A 14 -3.66 5.15 -19.88
N ALA A 15 -4.19 6.37 -19.97
CA ALA A 15 -3.73 7.36 -20.94
C ALA A 15 -2.37 7.97 -20.58
N ARG A 16 -2.09 8.19 -19.29
CA ARG A 16 -0.89 8.92 -18.85
C ARG A 16 0.29 8.02 -18.50
N PHE A 17 0.02 6.79 -18.06
CA PHE A 17 1.04 5.87 -17.56
C PHE A 17 1.10 4.56 -18.36
N SER A 18 0.31 4.42 -19.43
CA SER A 18 0.26 3.22 -20.28
C SER A 18 -0.04 1.93 -19.50
N ILE A 19 -0.75 2.05 -18.38
CA ILE A 19 -1.13 0.91 -17.54
C ILE A 19 -2.35 0.25 -18.16
N ALA A 20 -2.21 -1.01 -18.58
CA ALA A 20 -3.35 -1.80 -19.04
C ALA A 20 -4.38 -1.95 -17.90
N PRO A 21 -5.70 -1.98 -18.20
CA PRO A 21 -6.73 -2.11 -17.16
C PRO A 21 -6.55 -3.33 -16.25
N ALA A 22 -6.02 -4.43 -16.78
CA ALA A 22 -5.71 -5.62 -15.98
C ALA A 22 -4.54 -5.40 -15.00
N ALA A 23 -3.53 -4.62 -15.40
CA ALA A 23 -2.38 -4.31 -14.56
C ALA A 23 -2.74 -3.33 -13.44
N PHE A 24 -3.70 -2.43 -13.68
CA PHE A 24 -4.20 -1.47 -12.69
C PHE A 24 -4.65 -2.16 -11.38
N TRP A 25 -5.36 -3.27 -11.50
CA TRP A 25 -5.87 -4.04 -10.35
C TRP A 25 -4.81 -4.91 -9.67
N GLN A 26 -3.64 -5.08 -10.31
CA GLN A 26 -2.53 -5.84 -9.77
C GLN A 26 -1.52 -4.96 -9.02
N LEU A 27 -1.66 -3.64 -9.13
CA LEU A 27 -0.80 -2.70 -8.43
C LEU A 27 -0.99 -2.83 -6.92
N SER A 28 0.13 -2.99 -6.22
CA SER A 28 0.19 -2.85 -4.78
C SER A 28 -0.12 -1.42 -4.35
N ILE A 29 -0.52 -1.26 -3.09
CA ILE A 29 -0.77 0.06 -2.47
C ILE A 29 0.48 0.96 -2.58
N TRP A 30 1.68 0.38 -2.57
CA TRP A 30 2.93 1.12 -2.72
C TRP A 30 3.10 1.70 -4.13
N GLU A 31 2.90 0.89 -5.18
CA GLU A 31 2.97 1.36 -6.58
C GLU A 31 1.93 2.45 -6.84
N TRP A 32 0.76 2.31 -6.25
CA TRP A 32 -0.28 3.32 -6.24
C TRP A 32 0.15 4.66 -5.65
N GLN A 33 0.85 4.65 -4.52
CA GLN A 33 1.39 5.87 -3.92
C GLN A 33 2.43 6.55 -4.81
N GLN A 34 3.28 5.76 -5.48
CA GLN A 34 4.28 6.31 -6.41
C GLN A 34 3.62 6.96 -7.64
N LEU A 35 2.57 6.36 -8.21
CA LEU A 35 1.84 6.92 -9.36
C LEU A 35 1.16 8.26 -9.07
N LEU A 36 0.72 8.48 -7.83
CA LEU A 36 0.09 9.74 -7.42
C LEU A 36 1.08 10.89 -7.24
N GLY A 37 2.37 10.67 -7.47
CA GLY A 37 3.42 11.66 -7.18
C GLY A 37 3.43 12.02 -5.69
N ALA A 38 2.83 11.18 -4.85
CA ALA A 38 2.98 11.32 -3.42
C ALA A 38 4.46 11.11 -3.16
N GLN A 39 5.12 12.17 -2.72
CA GLN A 39 6.36 12.07 -1.97
C GLN A 39 6.03 11.37 -0.65
N SER A 40 5.58 10.12 -0.71
CA SER A 40 5.62 9.19 0.40
C SER A 40 7.10 8.85 0.55
N ALA A 41 7.81 9.83 1.09
CA ALA A 41 9.22 9.79 1.36
C ALA A 41 9.43 8.59 2.28
N ALA A 42 10.18 7.60 1.80
CA ALA A 42 10.91 6.70 2.67
C ALA A 42 10.07 5.86 3.65
N HIS A 43 8.94 5.25 3.27
CA HIS A 43 8.16 4.39 4.19
C HIS A 43 8.13 2.89 3.82
N ALA A 44 8.74 2.49 2.70
CA ALA A 44 8.80 1.09 2.24
C ALA A 44 10.25 0.56 2.19
N GLY A 45 10.97 0.69 3.30
CA GLY A 45 12.35 0.22 3.44
C GLY A 45 12.47 -0.68 4.67
N SER A 46 13.56 -1.45 4.75
CA SER A 46 13.82 -2.36 5.88
C SER A 46 13.80 -1.64 7.24
N GLN A 47 14.24 -0.39 7.30
CA GLN A 47 14.20 0.43 8.51
C GLN A 47 12.78 0.76 8.97
N ASN A 48 11.86 1.01 8.04
CA ASN A 48 10.47 1.30 8.37
C ASN A 48 9.73 0.05 8.80
N LEU A 49 10.05 -1.09 8.18
CA LEU A 49 9.55 -2.39 8.64
C LEU A 49 10.03 -2.66 10.08
N ALA A 50 11.29 -2.41 10.40
CA ALA A 50 11.83 -2.55 11.75
C ALA A 50 11.11 -1.63 12.76
N GLN A 51 10.84 -0.39 12.38
CA GLN A 51 10.07 0.54 13.21
C GLN A 51 8.63 0.04 13.43
N LEU A 52 8.00 -0.50 12.39
CA LEU A 52 6.63 -1.01 12.46
C LEU A 52 6.53 -2.26 13.34
N MET A 53 7.49 -3.19 13.23
CA MET A 53 7.61 -4.34 14.14
C MET A 53 7.82 -3.91 15.60
N GLY A 54 8.56 -2.83 15.84
CA GLY A 54 8.74 -2.27 17.18
C GLY A 54 7.47 -1.59 17.73
N GLN A 55 6.66 -0.97 16.87
CA GLN A 55 5.40 -0.33 17.26
C GLN A 55 4.26 -1.33 17.48
N PHE A 56 4.27 -2.43 16.73
CA PHE A 56 3.28 -3.50 16.78
C PHE A 56 3.98 -4.85 17.03
N PRO A 57 4.59 -5.05 18.22
CA PRO A 57 5.19 -6.32 18.55
C PRO A 57 4.12 -7.41 18.60
N ASP A 58 4.40 -8.57 18.03
CA ASP A 58 3.52 -9.73 18.17
C ASP A 58 3.40 -10.08 19.66
N GLU A 59 2.16 -10.19 20.15
CA GLU A 59 1.92 -10.79 21.46
C GLU A 59 2.36 -12.25 21.37
N ILE A 60 3.49 -12.57 21.99
CA ILE A 60 3.83 -13.96 22.31
C ILE A 60 2.75 -14.40 23.30
N LYS A 61 1.66 -14.97 22.78
CA LYS A 61 0.76 -15.78 23.57
C LYS A 61 1.58 -16.99 23.97
N GLU A 62 2.20 -16.92 25.15
CA GLU A 62 2.60 -18.12 25.85
C GLU A 62 1.32 -18.92 26.08
N GLU A 63 1.08 -19.87 25.19
CA GLU A 63 0.14 -20.94 25.41
C GLU A 63 0.66 -21.69 26.65
N THR A 64 0.22 -21.22 27.82
CA THR A 64 0.36 -21.92 29.08
C THR A 64 -0.48 -23.18 28.93
N HIS A 65 0.15 -24.23 28.40
CA HIS A 65 -0.31 -25.60 28.50
C HIS A 65 -0.44 -25.89 30.00
N HIS A 66 -1.65 -25.76 30.54
CA HIS A 66 -1.98 -26.38 31.82
C HIS A 66 -2.05 -27.88 31.57
N GLU A 67 -1.20 -28.59 32.31
CA GLU A 67 -1.04 -30.04 32.37
C GLU A 67 -2.34 -30.80 32.63
#